data_AF-A0A945I1K2-F1
#
_entry.id   AF-A0A945I1K2-F1
#
_cell.length_a   1.000
_cell.length_b   1.000
_cell.length_c   1.000
_cell.angle_alpha   90.00
_cell.angle_beta   90.00
_cell.angle_gamma   90.00
#
_symmetry.space_group_name_H-M   'P 1'
#
loop_
_entity.id
_entity.type
_entity.pdbx_description
1 polymer ?
#
loop_
_entity_poly.entity_id
_entity_poly.type
_entity_poly.pdbx_seq_one_letter_code
_entity_poly.pdbx_strand_id
1 'polypeptide(L)'
;AIFLLTYVLYHSSATTTIFGDVNRDGILSDAEHGLVSISRPFYVGILISHIALSVIVIPLVLTSFFYSLNARIEEHKKIVKFTFPIWLYVSITGVIVYLMVSPYYMHG
;
A
#
# COMPACT_ATOMS: atom_id res chain seq x y z
N ALA A 1 -12.84 11.53 -21.73
CA ALA A 1 -13.19 10.13 -22.11
C ALA A 1 -11.95 9.31 -22.46
N ILE A 2 -11.07 9.77 -23.37
CA ILE A 2 -9.88 9.03 -23.82
C ILE A 2 -8.98 8.61 -22.64
N PHE A 3 -8.71 9.51 -21.68
CA PHE A 3 -7.89 9.22 -20.50
C PHE A 3 -8.38 8.01 -19.68
N LEU A 4 -9.67 7.96 -19.36
CA LEU A 4 -10.28 6.87 -18.59
C LEU A 4 -10.27 5.56 -19.36
N LEU A 5 -10.52 5.61 -20.67
CA LEU A 5 -10.49 4.44 -21.54
C LEU A 5 -9.08 3.86 -21.65
N THR A 6 -8.06 4.71 -21.88
CA THR A 6 -6.65 4.28 -21.91
C THR A 6 -6.18 3.79 -20.55
N TYR A 7 -6.63 4.41 -19.45
CA TYR A 7 -6.28 4.01 -18.09
C TYR A 7 -6.81 2.61 -17.75
N VAL A 8 -8.08 2.33 -18.05
CA VAL A 8 -8.68 1.01 -17.83
C VAL A 8 -8.03 -0.06 -18.70
N LEU A 9 -7.80 0.22 -19.99
CA LEU A 9 -7.13 -0.72 -20.90
C LEU A 9 -5.68 -1.02 -20.50
N TYR A 10 -4.96 -0.01 -20.00
CA TYR A 10 -3.62 -0.20 -19.45
C TYR A 10 -3.67 -1.06 -18.20
N HIS A 11 -4.57 -0.77 -17.24
CA HIS A 11 -4.70 -1.55 -16.01
C HIS A 11 -5.20 -2.98 -16.24
N SER A 12 -6.04 -3.22 -17.24
CA SER A 12 -6.46 -4.58 -17.60
C SER A 12 -5.35 -5.40 -18.27
N SER A 13 -4.38 -4.72 -18.88
CA SER A 13 -3.25 -5.33 -19.57
C SER A 13 -1.96 -5.29 -18.74
N ALA A 14 -1.99 -4.64 -17.57
CA ALA A 14 -0.83 -4.47 -16.72
C ALA A 14 -0.48 -5.81 -16.06
N THR A 15 0.78 -6.23 -16.26
CA THR A 15 1.32 -7.43 -15.65
C THR A 15 1.36 -7.27 -14.13
N THR A 16 0.82 -8.24 -13.40
CA THR A 16 0.92 -8.30 -11.95
C THR A 16 2.35 -8.60 -11.52
N THR A 17 2.93 -7.79 -10.66
CA THR A 17 4.26 -8.07 -10.09
C THR A 17 4.16 -9.16 -9.02
N ILE A 18 4.95 -10.21 -9.16
CA ILE A 18 5.05 -11.28 -8.17
C ILE A 18 6.27 -11.02 -7.29
N PHE A 19 6.05 -10.99 -5.97
CA PHE A 19 7.14 -10.82 -5.01
C PHE A 19 8.05 -12.06 -5.01
N GLY A 20 9.31 -11.87 -5.39
CA GLY A 20 10.30 -12.94 -5.48
C GLY A 20 10.52 -13.52 -6.87
N ASP A 21 9.82 -13.02 -7.88
CA ASP A 21 10.04 -13.36 -9.29
C ASP A 21 11.29 -12.62 -9.81
N VAL A 22 12.45 -13.27 -9.71
CA VAL A 22 13.76 -12.67 -10.02
C VAL A 22 13.98 -12.64 -11.53
N ASN A 23 13.56 -13.71 -12.22
CA ASN A 23 13.70 -13.87 -13.66
C ASN A 23 12.60 -13.14 -14.46
N ARG A 24 11.53 -12.69 -13.80
CA ARG A 24 10.41 -11.89 -14.34
C ARG A 24 9.58 -12.65 -15.37
N ASP A 25 9.47 -13.96 -15.22
CA ASP A 25 8.68 -14.80 -16.12
C ASP A 25 7.20 -14.94 -15.67
N GLY A 26 6.83 -14.36 -14.53
CA GLY A 26 5.49 -14.44 -13.97
C GLY A 26 5.21 -15.77 -13.24
N ILE A 27 6.22 -16.59 -13.01
CA ILE A 27 6.15 -17.88 -12.33
C ILE A 27 7.18 -17.89 -11.20
N LEU A 28 6.72 -18.15 -9.98
CA LEU A 28 7.67 -18.32 -8.88
C LEU A 28 8.22 -19.75 -8.91
N SER A 29 9.42 -19.94 -9.44
CA SER A 29 10.09 -21.25 -9.49
C SER A 29 10.49 -21.74 -8.09
N ASP A 30 10.71 -23.06 -7.93
CA ASP A 30 11.12 -23.64 -6.63
C ASP A 30 12.44 -23.03 -6.10
N ALA A 31 13.35 -22.65 -7.00
CA ALA A 31 14.60 -21.99 -6.66
C ALA A 31 14.37 -20.58 -6.11
N GLU A 32 13.50 -19.80 -6.73
CA GLU A 32 13.14 -18.44 -6.29
C GLU A 32 12.31 -18.47 -5.01
N HIS A 33 11.39 -19.43 -4.90
CA HIS A 33 10.63 -19.69 -3.69
C HIS A 33 11.56 -19.96 -2.48
N GLY A 34 12.67 -20.68 -2.70
CA GLY A 34 13.71 -20.88 -1.71
C GLY A 34 14.40 -19.57 -1.26
N LEU A 35 14.67 -18.67 -2.21
CA LEU A 35 15.34 -17.39 -1.95
C LEU A 35 14.45 -16.39 -1.18
N VAL A 36 13.14 -16.38 -1.43
CA VAL A 36 12.19 -15.48 -0.74
C VAL A 36 11.44 -16.11 0.42
N SER A 37 11.73 -17.36 0.78
CA SER A 37 11.03 -18.10 1.83
C SER A 37 10.97 -17.35 3.17
N ILE A 38 12.06 -16.65 3.53
CA ILE A 38 12.12 -15.86 4.77
C ILE A 38 11.46 -14.49 4.59
N SER A 39 11.69 -13.78 3.49
CA SER A 39 11.23 -12.39 3.31
C SER A 39 9.76 -12.25 2.92
N ARG A 40 9.21 -13.25 2.21
CA ARG A 40 7.81 -13.27 1.76
C ARG A 40 6.78 -13.20 2.89
N PRO A 41 6.85 -13.99 3.98
CA PRO A 41 5.90 -13.87 5.08
C PRO A 41 5.98 -12.51 5.78
N PHE A 42 7.16 -11.90 5.91
CA PHE A 42 7.29 -10.53 6.43
C PHE A 42 6.64 -9.51 5.50
N TYR A 43 6.88 -9.62 4.19
CA TYR A 43 6.23 -8.77 3.18
C TYR A 43 4.71 -8.87 3.27
N VAL A 44 4.17 -10.09 3.23
CA VAL A 44 2.72 -10.34 3.28
C VAL A 44 2.13 -9.87 4.61
N GLY A 45 2.82 -10.10 5.73
CA GLY A 45 2.38 -9.64 7.05
C GLY A 45 2.23 -8.12 7.12
N ILE A 46 3.25 -7.38 6.67
CA ILE A 46 3.22 -5.91 6.63
C ILE A 46 2.20 -5.41 5.60
N LEU A 47 2.09 -6.06 4.44
CA LEU A 47 1.15 -5.67 3.39
C LEU A 47 -0.30 -5.80 3.87
N ILE A 48 -0.65 -6.91 4.52
CA ILE A 48 -2.01 -7.12 5.05
C ILE A 48 -2.31 -6.11 6.15
N SER A 49 -1.39 -5.89 7.09
CA SER A 49 -1.61 -4.90 8.16
C SER A 49 -1.73 -3.49 7.60
N HIS A 50 -0.90 -3.13 6.61
CA HIS A 50 -0.96 -1.85 5.92
C HIS A 50 -2.30 -1.62 5.24
N ILE A 51 -2.80 -2.59 4.47
CA ILE A 51 -4.10 -2.49 3.78
C ILE A 51 -5.24 -2.36 4.80
N ALA A 52 -5.27 -3.23 5.82
CA ALA A 52 -6.31 -3.21 6.84
C ALA A 52 -6.37 -1.87 7.58
N LEU A 53 -5.21 -1.34 8.00
CA LEU A 53 -5.14 -0.04 8.68
C LEU A 53 -5.44 1.13 7.74
N SER A 54 -5.08 1.04 6.46
CA SER A 54 -5.41 2.07 5.46
C SER A 54 -6.92 2.26 5.30
N VAL A 55 -7.68 1.16 5.26
CA VAL A 55 -9.15 1.21 5.19
C VAL A 55 -9.75 1.95 6.39
N ILE A 56 -9.18 1.74 7.59
CA ILE A 56 -9.63 2.39 8.84
C ILE A 56 -9.21 3.88 8.89
N VAL A 57 -8.02 4.22 8.39
CA VAL A 57 -7.50 5.60 8.41
C VAL A 57 -8.33 6.53 7.54
N ILE A 58 -8.85 6.08 6.40
CA ILE A 58 -9.64 6.92 5.47
C ILE A 58 -10.81 7.63 6.16
N PRO A 59 -11.77 6.94 6.81
CA PRO A 59 -12.89 7.61 7.48
C PRO A 59 -12.43 8.50 8.65
N LEU A 60 -11.36 8.12 9.36
CA LEU A 60 -10.80 8.93 10.46
C LEU A 60 -10.24 10.27 9.95
N VAL A 61 -9.48 10.24 8.86
CA VAL A 61 -8.92 11.43 8.22
C VAL A 61 -10.04 12.32 7.70
N LEU A 62 -11.04 11.75 7.01
CA LEU A 62 -12.21 12.50 6.51
C LEU A 62 -12.98 13.17 7.66
N THR A 63 -13.17 12.46 8.78
CA THR A 63 -13.83 13.05 9.97
C THR A 63 -12.99 14.17 10.57
N SER A 64 -11.67 14.01 10.64
CA SER A 64 -10.76 15.07 11.13
C SER A 64 -10.82 16.32 10.25
N PHE A 65 -10.94 16.13 8.93
CA PHE A 65 -11.06 17.21 7.96
C PHE A 65 -12.39 17.93 8.09
N PHE A 66 -13.49 17.17 8.26
CA PHE A 66 -14.81 17.74 8.53
C PHE A 66 -14.82 18.62 9.79
N TYR A 67 -14.18 18.19 10.89
CA TYR A 67 -14.08 19.02 12.10
C TYR A 67 -13.22 20.28 11.90
N SER A 68 -12.16 20.18 11.10
CA SER A 68 -11.33 21.34 10.75
C SER A 68 -12.14 22.39 9.96
N LEU A 69 -12.94 21.97 8.99
CA LEU A 69 -13.78 22.88 8.18
C LEU A 69 -14.89 23.56 8.97
N ASN A 70 -15.44 22.90 9.98
CA ASN A 70 -16.49 23.46 10.84
C ASN A 70 -15.94 24.29 12.02
N ALA A 71 -14.66 24.66 12.01
CA ALA A 71 -13.98 25.36 13.10
C ALA A 71 -14.06 24.65 14.47
N ARG A 72 -14.28 23.32 14.48
CA ARG A 72 -14.37 22.47 15.67
C ARG A 72 -12.98 21.94 16.05
N ILE A 73 -12.13 22.86 16.50
CA ILE A 73 -10.70 22.60 16.70
C ILE A 73 -10.43 21.61 17.86
N GLU A 74 -11.23 21.66 18.92
CA GLU A 74 -11.06 20.77 20.08
C GLU A 74 -11.37 19.30 19.72
N GLU A 75 -12.42 19.06 18.95
CA GLU A 75 -12.77 17.72 18.44
C GLU A 75 -11.77 17.23 17.39
N HIS A 76 -11.29 18.12 16.51
CA HIS A 76 -10.22 17.81 15.58
C HIS A 76 -8.97 17.32 16.31
N LYS A 77 -8.47 18.06 17.31
CA LYS A 77 -7.30 17.67 18.13
C LYS A 77 -7.50 16.29 18.78
N LYS A 78 -8.69 16.02 19.31
CA LYS A 78 -9.02 14.75 19.97
C LYS A 78 -8.92 13.56 19.01
N ILE A 79 -9.48 13.67 17.80
CA ILE A 79 -9.42 12.60 16.80
C ILE A 79 -8.01 12.45 16.22
N VAL A 80 -7.34 13.56 15.90
CA VAL A 80 -6.00 13.53 15.30
C VAL A 80 -4.98 12.87 16.22
N LYS A 81 -5.12 12.99 17.54
CA LYS A 81 -4.23 12.29 18.49
C LYS A 81 -4.21 10.77 18.30
N PHE A 82 -5.34 10.17 17.92
CA PHE A 82 -5.43 8.74 17.61
C PHE A 82 -5.17 8.44 16.14
N THR A 83 -5.60 9.32 15.24
CA THR A 83 -5.46 9.13 13.79
C THR A 83 -3.99 9.23 13.36
N PHE A 84 -3.23 10.15 13.94
CA PHE A 84 -1.84 10.43 13.60
C PHE A 84 -0.90 9.20 13.71
N PRO A 85 -0.86 8.44 14.83
CA PRO A 85 0.01 7.28 14.92
C PRO A 85 -0.36 6.18 13.91
N ILE A 86 -1.65 5.98 13.63
CA ILE A 86 -2.10 5.00 12.63
C ILE A 86 -1.70 5.47 11.22
N TRP A 87 -1.91 6.75 10.93
CA TRP A 87 -1.51 7.35 9.67
C TRP A 87 0.02 7.28 9.44
N LEU A 88 0.81 7.52 10.49
CA LEU A 88 2.27 7.40 10.45
C LEU A 88 2.70 5.96 10.19
N TYR A 89 2.09 4.98 10.87
CA TYR A 89 2.35 3.56 10.63
C TYR A 89 2.08 3.19 9.17
N VAL A 90 0.89 3.55 8.65
CA VAL A 90 0.50 3.28 7.26
C VAL A 90 1.48 3.94 6.29
N SER A 91 1.85 5.20 6.52
CA SER A 91 2.79 5.93 5.64
C SER A 91 4.18 5.27 5.60
N ILE A 92 4.74 4.89 6.75
CA ILE A 92 6.06 4.25 6.83
C ILE A 92 6.01 2.84 6.21
N THR A 93 5.01 2.04 6.57
CA THR A 93 4.88 0.67 6.05
C THR A 93 4.64 0.64 4.54
N GLY A 94 3.94 1.63 3.98
CA GLY A 94 3.77 1.76 2.53
C GLY A 94 5.10 1.94 1.80
N VAL A 95 5.98 2.80 2.32
CA VAL A 95 7.34 2.99 1.77
C VAL A 95 8.15 1.70 1.89
N ILE A 96 8.09 1.01 3.04
CA ILE A 96 8.81 -0.26 3.25
C ILE A 96 8.35 -1.30 2.25
N VAL A 97 7.04 -1.53 2.13
CA VAL A 97 6.45 -2.50 1.20
C VAL A 97 6.85 -2.17 -0.24
N TYR A 98 6.82 -0.89 -0.61
CA TYR A 98 7.29 -0.44 -1.92
C TYR A 98 8.76 -0.81 -2.18
N LEU A 99 9.65 -0.51 -1.23
CA LEU A 99 11.08 -0.83 -1.35
C LEU A 99 11.33 -2.34 -1.40
N MET A 100 10.51 -3.14 -0.72
CA MET A 100 10.62 -4.60 -0.77
C MET A 100 10.22 -5.16 -2.14
N VAL A 101 9.18 -4.61 -2.77
CA VAL A 101 8.69 -5.08 -4.07
C VAL A 101 9.42 -4.42 -5.26
N SER A 102 10.05 -3.26 -5.05
CA SER A 102 10.63 -2.47 -6.14
C SER A 102 11.66 -3.19 -7.03
N PRO A 103 12.52 -4.10 -6.52
CA PRO A 103 13.48 -4.82 -7.38
C PRO A 103 12.80 -5.73 -8.42
N TYR A 104 11.56 -6.12 -8.16
CA TYR A 104 10.76 -6.98 -9.02
C TYR A 104 9.91 -6.19 -10.03
N TYR A 105 9.88 -4.85 -9.95
CA TYR A 105 9.22 -4.06 -10.99
C TYR A 105 9.99 -4.11 -12.31
N MET A 106 9.22 -4.08 -13.39
CA MET A 106 9.73 -3.85 -14.74
C MET A 106 10.11 -2.36 -14.85
N HIS A 107 11.33 -2.01 -14.47
CA HIS A 107 11.92 -0.74 -14.90
C HIS A 107 12.36 -0.91 -16.35
N GLY A 108 11.41 -0.69 -17.27
CA GLY A 108 11.68 -0.49 -18.69
C GLY A 108 12.22 0.91 -18.96
#